data_AF-A0A818X0B4-F1
#
_entry.id   AF-A0A818X0B4-F1
#
_cell.length_a   1.000
_cell.length_b   1.000
_cell.length_c   1.000
_cell.angle_alpha   90.00
_cell.angle_beta   90.00
_cell.angle_gamma   90.00
#
_symmetry.space_group_name_H-M   'P 1'
#
loop_
_entity.id
_entity.type
_entity.pdbx_description
1 polymer ?
#
loop_
_entity_poly.entity_id
_entity_poly.type
_entity_poly.pdbx_seq_one_letter_code
_entity_poly.pdbx_strand_id
1 'polypeptide(L)'
;MFHTVTTVSGHKVSFTELYLIPVIENDITVNYVSAKQIKIDDVLYVTSNDHLIASTITTKIMKTKSGYYASLTMSGVVNGIMSSCYDNVQNHESTHFSSDLLRGFYR
;
A
#
# COMPACT_ATOMS: atom_id res chain seq x y z
N MET A 1 1.91 -13.37 5.69
CA MET A 1 2.78 -13.72 4.54
C MET A 1 3.09 -12.45 3.76
N PHE A 2 4.25 -12.35 3.10
CA PHE A 2 4.64 -11.16 2.36
C PHE A 2 4.82 -11.47 0.87
N HIS A 3 4.40 -10.54 0.01
CA HIS A 3 4.66 -10.57 -1.42
C HIS A 3 5.70 -9.51 -1.77
N THR A 4 6.86 -9.96 -2.24
CA THR A 4 7.90 -9.09 -2.79
C THR A 4 7.73 -9.00 -4.29
N VAL A 5 7.53 -7.79 -4.81
CA VAL A 5 7.49 -7.52 -6.25
C VAL A 5 8.76 -6.80 -6.69
N THR A 6 9.20 -7.07 -7.90
CA THR A 6 10.24 -6.28 -8.58
C THR A 6 9.67 -5.75 -9.88
N THR A 7 9.95 -4.49 -10.21
CA THR A 7 9.51 -3.85 -11.46
C THR A 7 10.64 -3.76 -12.49
N VAL A 8 10.30 -3.45 -13.75
CA VAL A 8 11.28 -3.26 -14.85
C VAL A 8 12.27 -2.14 -14.56
N SER A 9 11.86 -1.12 -13.80
CA SER A 9 12.73 -0.01 -13.38
C SER A 9 13.68 -0.39 -12.23
N GLY A 10 13.68 -1.65 -11.78
CA GLY A 10 14.55 -2.16 -10.73
C GLY A 10 14.02 -1.93 -9.30
N HIS A 11 12.84 -1.31 -9.14
CA HIS A 11 12.25 -1.10 -7.82
C HIS A 11 11.77 -2.40 -7.23
N LYS A 12 11.98 -2.58 -5.92
CA LYS A 12 11.62 -3.79 -5.20
C LYS A 12 10.96 -3.47 -3.88
N VAL A 13 9.73 -3.94 -3.71
CA VAL A 13 8.93 -3.68 -2.49
C VAL A 13 8.25 -4.95 -2.02
N SER A 14 8.09 -5.06 -0.70
CA SER A 14 7.41 -6.18 -0.06
C SER A 14 6.18 -5.69 0.68
N PHE A 15 5.05 -6.35 0.43
CA PHE A 15 3.75 -6.00 0.97
C PHE A 15 3.16 -7.16 1.77
N THR A 16 2.31 -6.87 2.76
CA THR A 16 1.46 -7.88 3.41
C THR A 16 0.38 -8.34 2.42
N GLU A 17 -0.15 -9.57 2.56
CA GLU A 17 -1.08 -10.15 1.58
C GLU A 17 -2.29 -9.30 1.23
N LEU A 18 -2.83 -8.58 2.22
CA LEU A 18 -4.06 -7.80 2.08
C LEU A 18 -3.81 -6.34 1.70
N TYR A 19 -2.55 -5.94 1.62
CA TYR A 19 -2.18 -4.57 1.31
C TYR A 19 -2.72 -4.16 -0.07
N LEU A 20 -3.41 -3.02 -0.14
CA LEU A 20 -3.99 -2.51 -1.37
C LEU A 20 -2.97 -1.71 -2.18
N ILE A 21 -2.78 -2.10 -3.43
CA ILE A 21 -1.77 -1.56 -4.33
C ILE A 21 -2.47 -0.98 -5.56
N PRO A 22 -2.20 0.28 -5.92
CA PRO A 22 -2.74 0.88 -7.12
C PRO A 22 -2.11 0.24 -8.36
N VAL A 23 -2.92 -0.42 -9.17
CA VAL A 23 -2.58 -0.98 -10.49
C VAL A 23 -3.21 -0.11 -11.56
N ILE A 24 -2.39 0.28 -12.53
CA ILE A 24 -2.82 1.09 -13.68
C ILE A 24 -3.44 0.13 -14.69
N GLU A 25 -4.74 0.27 -14.95
CA GLU A 25 -5.40 -0.49 -16.02
C GLU A 25 -5.20 0.21 -17.36
N ASN A 26 -5.44 1.52 -17.41
CA ASN A 26 -5.26 2.41 -18.56
C ASN A 26 -4.70 3.77 -18.10
N ASP A 27 -4.31 4.67 -19.02
CA ASP A 27 -3.74 6.00 -18.72
C ASP A 27 -4.58 6.91 -17.80
N ILE A 28 -5.83 6.55 -17.52
CA ILE A 28 -6.80 7.34 -16.76
C ILE A 28 -7.33 6.57 -15.54
N THR A 29 -7.22 5.23 -15.53
CA THR A 29 -7.91 4.38 -14.54
C THR A 29 -6.91 3.65 -13.67
N VAL A 30 -7.01 3.91 -12.36
CA VAL A 30 -6.26 3.21 -11.33
C VAL A 30 -7.21 2.35 -10.52
N ASN A 31 -6.93 1.05 -10.45
CA ASN A 31 -7.67 0.09 -9.65
C ASN A 31 -6.83 -0.32 -8.42
N TYR A 32 -7.48 -0.58 -7.28
CA TYR A 32 -6.79 -0.99 -6.06
C TYR A 32 -6.93 -2.49 -5.87
N VAL A 33 -5.81 -3.20 -5.98
CA VAL A 33 -5.77 -4.66 -5.95
C VAL A 33 -4.94 -5.11 -4.75
N SER A 34 -5.38 -6.16 -4.06
CA SER A 34 -4.59 -6.70 -2.93
C SER A 34 -3.26 -7.28 -3.41
N ALA A 35 -2.24 -7.26 -2.54
CA ALA A 35 -0.92 -7.82 -2.85
C ALA A 35 -0.97 -9.31 -3.28
N LYS A 36 -1.95 -10.04 -2.74
CA LYS A 36 -2.25 -11.42 -3.14
C LYS A 36 -2.70 -11.52 -4.59
N GLN A 37 -3.48 -10.56 -5.09
CA GLN A 37 -4.13 -10.58 -6.40
C GLN A 37 -3.30 -9.96 -7.53
N ILE A 38 -2.27 -9.15 -7.25
CA ILE A 38 -1.39 -8.58 -8.29
C ILE A 38 -0.72 -9.69 -9.11
N LYS A 39 -0.50 -9.45 -10.40
CA LYS A 39 0.10 -10.38 -11.34
C LYS A 39 1.41 -9.83 -11.89
N ILE A 40 2.18 -10.72 -12.50
CA ILE A 40 3.25 -10.29 -13.41
C ILE A 40 2.58 -9.56 -14.57
N ASP A 41 3.26 -8.56 -15.12
CA ASP A 41 2.77 -7.65 -16.18
C ASP A 41 1.79 -6.55 -15.72
N ASP A 42 1.32 -6.57 -14.46
CA ASP A 42 0.61 -5.43 -13.89
C ASP A 42 1.53 -4.19 -13.81
N VAL A 43 0.96 -3.01 -14.02
CA VAL A 43 1.71 -1.75 -14.04
C VAL A 43 1.44 -0.96 -12.77
N LEU A 44 2.51 -0.55 -12.08
CA LEU A 44 2.47 0.20 -10.83
C LEU A 44 3.08 1.59 -10.99
N TYR A 45 2.68 2.55 -10.16
CA TYR A 45 3.44 3.78 -10.00
C TYR A 45 4.62 3.58 -9.04
N VAL A 46 5.81 3.95 -9.51
CA VAL A 46 7.04 3.98 -8.71
C VAL A 46 7.65 5.37 -8.77
N THR A 47 8.31 5.80 -7.71
CA THR A 47 8.95 7.11 -7.62
C THR A 47 10.37 7.00 -8.17
N SER A 48 10.69 7.83 -9.16
CA SER A 48 12.03 7.96 -9.73
C SER A 48 12.35 9.45 -9.88
N ASN A 49 13.42 9.92 -9.23
CA ASN A 49 13.83 11.33 -9.24
C ASN A 49 12.69 12.30 -8.88
N ASP A 50 12.00 12.03 -7.76
CA ASP A 50 10.86 12.81 -7.24
C ASP A 50 9.60 12.82 -8.12
N HIS A 51 9.59 12.08 -9.23
CA HIS A 51 8.44 11.95 -10.12
C HIS A 51 7.86 10.53 -10.07
N LEU A 52 6.53 10.41 -10.21
CA LEU A 52 5.88 9.11 -10.36
C LEU A 52 5.99 8.64 -11.81
N ILE A 53 6.54 7.45 -12.01
CA ILE A 53 6.63 6.78 -13.31
C ILE A 53 5.88 5.46 -13.27
N ALA A 54 5.26 5.08 -14.39
CA ALA A 54 4.65 3.77 -14.55
C ALA A 54 5.73 2.70 -14.74
N SER A 55 5.61 1.57 -14.05
CA SER A 55 6.57 0.48 -14.14
C SER A 55 5.91 -0.88 -13.98
N THR A 56 6.14 -1.75 -14.96
CA THR A 56 5.60 -3.11 -15.03
C THR A 56 6.28 -4.05 -14.04
N ILE A 57 5.51 -4.92 -13.41
CA ILE A 57 6.02 -5.98 -12.52
C ILE A 57 6.65 -7.10 -13.35
N THR A 58 7.91 -7.41 -13.06
CA THR A 58 8.65 -8.50 -13.70
C THR A 58 8.72 -9.75 -12.84
N THR A 59 8.66 -9.60 -11.52
CA THR A 59 8.73 -10.73 -10.59
C THR A 59 7.82 -10.52 -9.40
N LYS A 60 7.22 -11.61 -8.93
CA LYS A 60 6.45 -11.68 -7.68
C LYS A 60 6.93 -12.90 -6.90
N ILE A 61 7.49 -12.67 -5.73
CA ILE A 61 8.01 -13.71 -4.84
C ILE A 61 7.22 -13.68 -3.54
N MET A 62 6.66 -14.80 -3.17
CA MET A 62 5.98 -14.99 -1.90
C MET A 62 6.99 -15.45 -0.85
N LYS A 63 7.07 -14.75 0.28
CA LYS A 63 7.95 -15.11 1.40
C LYS A 63 7.18 -15.10 2.71
N THR A 64 7.30 -16.19 3.46
CA THR A 64 6.83 -16.28 4.84
C THR A 64 7.96 -15.79 5.74
N LYS A 65 8.04 -14.47 5.98
CA LYS A 65 8.91 -13.92 7.02
C LYS A 65 8.18 -13.91 8.35
N SER A 66 8.81 -14.44 9.40
CA SER A 66 8.44 -14.23 10.79
C SER A 66 8.96 -12.85 11.23
N GLY A 67 8.05 -11.88 11.38
CA GLY A 67 8.36 -10.51 11.79
C GLY A 67 7.38 -9.51 11.19
N TYR A 68 6.69 -8.74 12.03
CA TYR A 68 5.77 -7.68 11.61
C TYR A 68 6.58 -6.46 11.16
N TYR A 69 6.46 -6.07 9.89
CA TYR A 69 7.04 -4.83 9.36
C TYR A 69 5.90 -3.99 8.78
N ALA A 70 5.34 -3.10 9.60
CA ALA A 70 4.38 -2.08 9.17
C ALA A 70 5.16 -0.78 8.97
N SER A 71 5.55 -0.48 7.73
CA SER A 71 6.14 0.82 7.41
C SER A 71 5.03 1.87 7.42
N LEU A 72 4.78 2.44 8.60
CA LEU A 72 3.93 3.62 8.80
C LEU A 72 4.79 4.84 8.47
N THR A 73 4.72 5.36 7.24
CA THR A 73 5.25 6.70 6.93
C THR A 73 4.08 7.63 6.66
N MET A 74 4.11 8.80 7.31
CA MET A 74 3.09 9.86 7.30
C MET A 74 2.86 10.49 5.91
N SER A 75 3.51 9.95 4.86
CA SER A 75 3.56 10.48 3.49
C SER A 75 3.14 9.48 2.41
N GLY A 76 2.81 8.22 2.74
CA GLY A 76 2.33 7.25 1.74
C GLY A 76 3.38 6.73 0.76
N VAL A 77 4.66 6.74 1.15
CA VAL A 77 5.76 6.22 0.32
C VAL A 77 6.62 5.27 1.15
N VAL A 78 6.78 4.04 0.66
CA VAL A 78 7.67 3.03 1.25
C VAL A 78 8.66 2.59 0.18
N ASN A 79 9.95 2.83 0.43
CA ASN A 79 11.05 2.51 -0.50
C ASN A 79 10.83 3.04 -1.93
N GLY A 80 10.28 4.25 -2.06
CA GLY A 80 10.02 4.88 -3.36
C GLY A 80 8.81 4.34 -4.11
N ILE A 81 8.00 3.44 -3.54
CA ILE A 81 6.70 3.07 -4.13
C ILE A 81 5.59 3.79 -3.37
N MET A 82 4.70 4.44 -4.12
CA MET A 82 3.50 5.06 -3.58
C MET A 82 2.59 3.94 -3.07
N SER A 83 2.39 3.91 -1.77
CA SER A 83 1.71 2.84 -1.08
C SER A 83 0.56 3.47 -0.28
N SER A 84 -0.67 3.02 -0.53
CA SER A 84 -1.85 3.55 0.18
C SER A 84 -1.71 3.22 1.68
N CYS A 85 -1.62 4.23 2.54
CA CYS A 85 -1.48 4.06 4.00
C CYS A 85 -2.65 3.35 4.70
N TYR A 86 -3.56 2.71 3.97
CA TYR A 86 -4.76 2.11 4.49
C TYR A 86 -4.61 0.58 4.60
N ASP A 87 -3.83 0.11 5.59
CA ASP A 87 -3.99 -1.26 6.13
C ASP A 87 -4.79 -1.26 7.47
N ASN A 88 -5.18 -0.07 7.94
CA ASN A 88 -6.23 0.15 8.95
C ASN A 88 -6.40 1.66 9.18
N VAL A 89 -7.29 2.33 8.44
CA VAL A 89 -7.82 3.62 8.92
C VAL A 89 -9.19 3.34 9.49
N GLN A 90 -9.20 2.85 10.73
CA GLN A 90 -10.16 3.38 11.69
C GLN A 90 -9.61 4.69 12.22
N ASN A 91 -9.63 5.68 11.35
CA ASN A 91 -10.02 7.06 11.63
C ASN A 91 -9.73 7.54 13.06
N HIS A 92 -8.51 8.01 13.30
CA HIS A 92 -8.12 8.61 14.59
C HIS A 92 -9.04 9.80 14.93
N GLU A 93 -9.53 10.55 13.94
CA GLU A 93 -10.41 11.72 14.20
C GLU A 93 -11.88 11.34 14.44
N SER A 94 -12.44 10.33 13.78
CA SER A 94 -13.83 9.90 14.08
C SER A 94 -13.98 9.06 15.35
N THR A 95 -12.88 8.49 15.85
CA THR A 95 -12.89 7.77 17.14
C THR A 95 -12.94 8.74 18.34
N HIS A 96 -12.39 9.96 18.20
CA HIS A 96 -12.53 11.01 19.23
C HIS A 96 -13.93 11.62 19.25
N PHE A 97 -14.55 11.87 18.09
CA PHE A 97 -15.90 12.45 18.05
C PHE A 97 -16.98 11.51 18.63
N SER A 98 -16.84 10.19 18.42
CA SER A 98 -17.78 9.20 18.98
C SER A 98 -17.55 8.91 20.47
N SER A 99 -16.32 9.03 20.95
CA SER A 99 -16.02 8.85 22.38
C SER A 99 -16.35 10.07 23.24
N ASP A 100 -16.33 11.29 22.68
CA ASP A 100 -16.78 12.50 23.39
C ASP A 100 -18.31 12.52 23.63
N LEU A 101 -19.11 12.01 22.68
CA LEU A 101 -20.57 11.88 22.89
C LEU A 101 -20.89 10.88 24.03
N LEU A 102 -20.16 9.77 24.13
CA LEU A 102 -20.34 8.79 25.21
C LEU A 102 -19.90 9.34 26.58
N ARG A 103 -18.92 10.24 26.61
CA ARG A 103 -18.41 10.86 27.84
C ARG A 103 -19.35 11.95 28.39
N GLY A 104 -20.22 12.50 27.56
CA GLY A 104 -21.29 13.43 27.97
C GLY A 104 -22.47 12.77 28.68
N PHE A 105 -22.71 11.47 28.50
CA PHE A 105 -23.81 10.73 29.14
C PHE A 105 -23.47 10.14 30.52
N TYR A 106 -22.20 10.17 30.94
CA TYR A 106 -21.70 9.61 32.21
C TYR A 106 -21.18 10.68 33.18
N ARG A 107 -21.73 11.90 33.11
CA ARG A 107 -21.50 12.95 34.11
C ARG A 107 -22.77 13.28 34.88
#